data_AF-A0A430ADJ6-F1
#
_entry.id   AF-A0A430ADJ6-F1
#
_cell.length_a   1.000
_cell.length_b   1.000
_cell.length_c   1.000
_cell.angle_alpha   90.00
_cell.angle_beta   90.00
_cell.angle_gamma   90.00
#
_symmetry.space_group_name_H-M   'P 1'
#
loop_
_entity.id
_entity.type
_entity.pdbx_description
1 polymer ?
#
loop_
_entity_poly.entity_id
_entity_poly.type
_entity_poly.pdbx_seq_one_letter_code
_entity_poly.pdbx_strand_id
1 'polypeptide(L)'
;MLAMVDYLTAGETVISNMILDNFNKLGMTPQELILYLKLRQYESKGNDFPDLMMISKEIGVSSEEIFSMLEGLLSKKIVKLTTHTNEQGQTGDRYDLTMIYERLDQLNKAKHVEESRQSEQIKIQELYQTFEKEFGRPLSPFELETISIWLTEDNYQPELVILALREAVLNQVYSLKYIDRILLNWERKNIKTKEQVAQDQKKRKNSLSEKEIASAQAKHEEDLPTVPLFNWAEDK
;
A
#
# COMPACT_ATOMS: atom_id res chain seq x y z
N MET A 1 -36.76 40.24 -19.09
CA MET A 1 -35.75 40.07 -18.03
C MET A 1 -35.98 38.67 -17.47
N LEU A 2 -35.04 37.73 -17.68
CA LEU A 2 -35.05 36.48 -16.92
C LEU A 2 -34.89 36.86 -15.45
N ALA A 3 -35.87 36.52 -14.63
CA ALA A 3 -35.89 36.89 -13.22
C ALA A 3 -34.98 35.92 -12.46
N MET A 4 -34.33 36.38 -11.39
CA MET A 4 -33.51 35.55 -10.50
C MET A 4 -34.20 34.23 -10.08
N VAL A 5 -35.53 34.25 -9.99
CA VAL A 5 -36.39 33.09 -9.69
C VAL A 5 -36.27 31.99 -10.75
N ASP A 6 -36.21 32.34 -12.04
CA ASP A 6 -36.15 31.37 -13.14
C ASP A 6 -34.89 30.50 -13.03
N TYR A 7 -33.75 31.13 -12.73
CA TYR A 7 -32.46 30.43 -12.54
C TYR A 7 -32.48 29.48 -11.33
N LEU A 8 -33.14 29.87 -10.24
CA LEU A 8 -33.27 29.01 -9.05
C LEU A 8 -34.23 27.84 -9.30
N THR A 9 -35.31 28.06 -10.05
CA THR A 9 -36.27 27.00 -10.40
C THR A 9 -35.74 26.02 -11.45
N ALA A 10 -34.74 26.41 -12.25
CA ALA A 10 -34.12 25.55 -13.26
C ALA A 10 -33.34 24.36 -12.65
N GLY A 11 -32.90 24.50 -11.39
CA GLY A 11 -32.17 23.47 -10.65
C GLY A 11 -30.72 23.29 -11.06
N GLU A 12 -30.05 22.32 -10.44
CA GLU A 12 -28.63 22.03 -10.65
C GLU A 12 -28.43 20.54 -10.94
N THR A 13 -27.36 20.19 -11.66
CA THR A 13 -26.97 18.79 -11.90
C THR A 13 -25.70 18.51 -11.12
N VAL A 14 -25.80 17.68 -10.09
CA VAL A 14 -24.68 17.34 -9.20
C VAL A 14 -23.98 16.07 -9.69
N ILE A 15 -22.65 16.14 -9.79
CA ILE A 15 -21.81 14.99 -10.11
C ILE A 15 -20.54 14.99 -9.25
N SER A 16 -19.91 13.83 -9.12
CA SER A 16 -18.61 13.73 -8.45
C SER A 16 -17.51 14.42 -9.26
N ASN A 17 -16.71 15.26 -8.61
CA ASN A 17 -15.53 15.87 -9.23
C ASN A 17 -14.54 14.82 -9.75
N MET A 18 -14.52 13.61 -9.17
CA MET A 18 -13.67 12.53 -9.68
C MET A 18 -14.01 12.13 -11.11
N ILE A 19 -15.27 12.31 -11.54
CA ILE A 19 -15.69 12.09 -12.92
C ILE A 19 -15.07 13.17 -13.81
N LEU A 20 -15.17 14.45 -13.42
CA LEU A 20 -14.60 15.58 -14.15
C LEU A 20 -13.07 15.54 -14.22
N ASP A 21 -12.41 15.13 -13.15
CA ASP A 21 -10.94 15.08 -13.10
C ASP A 21 -10.38 13.91 -13.93
N ASN A 22 -11.19 12.87 -14.19
CA ASN A 22 -10.73 11.63 -14.81
C ASN A 22 -11.50 11.22 -16.07
N PHE A 23 -12.39 12.05 -16.63
CA PHE A 23 -13.22 11.65 -17.77
C PHE A 23 -12.39 11.19 -18.97
N ASN A 24 -11.30 11.89 -19.29
CA ASN A 24 -10.37 11.48 -20.34
C ASN A 24 -9.71 10.12 -20.05
N LYS A 25 -9.36 9.85 -18.78
CA LYS A 25 -8.77 8.57 -18.37
C LYS A 25 -9.79 7.43 -18.37
N LEU A 26 -11.07 7.75 -18.17
CA LEU A 26 -12.19 6.83 -18.35
C LEU A 26 -12.47 6.55 -19.84
N GLY A 27 -11.79 7.25 -20.74
CA GLY A 27 -11.93 7.12 -22.18
C GLY A 27 -13.07 7.95 -22.77
N MET A 28 -13.67 8.87 -22.01
CA MET A 28 -14.72 9.74 -22.51
C MET A 28 -14.17 10.88 -23.36
N THR A 29 -14.88 11.22 -24.43
CA THR A 29 -14.72 12.49 -25.13
C THR A 29 -15.48 13.60 -24.40
N PRO A 30 -15.15 14.89 -24.66
CA PRO A 30 -15.93 16.00 -24.11
C PRO A 30 -17.42 15.95 -24.48
N GLN A 31 -17.75 15.51 -25.70
CA GLN A 31 -19.13 15.38 -26.17
C GLN A 31 -19.87 14.25 -25.42
N GLU A 32 -19.20 13.11 -25.20
CA GLU A 32 -19.74 12.02 -24.38
C GLU A 32 -19.97 12.46 -22.92
N LEU A 33 -19.08 13.30 -22.37
CA LEU A 33 -19.28 13.88 -21.04
C LEU A 33 -20.52 14.78 -21.01
N ILE A 34 -20.75 15.61 -22.03
CA ILE A 34 -21.96 16.44 -22.12
C ILE A 34 -23.21 15.55 -22.20
N LEU A 35 -23.18 14.49 -23.00
CA LEU A 35 -24.28 13.51 -23.05
C LEU A 35 -24.53 12.89 -21.67
N TYR A 36 -23.47 12.44 -20.98
CA TYR A 36 -23.59 11.90 -19.63
C TYR A 36 -24.22 12.89 -18.64
N LEU A 37 -23.79 14.16 -18.67
CA LEU A 37 -24.36 15.22 -17.84
C LEU A 37 -25.84 15.46 -18.16
N LYS A 38 -26.23 15.43 -19.43
CA LYS A 38 -27.62 15.54 -19.86
C LYS A 38 -28.46 14.37 -19.35
N LEU A 39 -27.97 13.13 -19.47
CA LEU A 39 -28.64 11.96 -18.90
C LEU A 39 -28.81 12.11 -17.38
N ARG A 40 -27.78 12.56 -16.66
CA ARG A 40 -27.86 12.82 -15.21
C ARG A 40 -28.87 13.92 -14.87
N GLN A 41 -28.97 14.96 -15.69
CA GLN A 41 -29.97 16.01 -15.55
C GLN A 41 -31.40 15.45 -15.70
N TYR A 42 -31.65 14.58 -16.68
CA TYR A 42 -32.96 13.95 -16.87
C TYR A 42 -33.31 12.99 -15.72
N GLU A 43 -32.35 12.17 -15.28
CA GLU A 43 -32.50 11.29 -14.12
C GLU A 43 -32.85 12.07 -12.84
N SER A 44 -32.23 13.24 -12.63
CA SER A 44 -32.55 14.12 -11.49
C SER A 44 -33.99 14.66 -11.52
N LYS A 45 -34.61 14.69 -12.70
CA LYS A 45 -36.01 15.08 -12.92
C LYS A 45 -36.97 13.87 -12.91
N GLY A 46 -36.46 12.67 -12.61
CA GLY A 46 -37.23 11.43 -12.60
C GLY A 46 -37.48 10.82 -13.99
N ASN A 47 -36.74 11.27 -15.02
CA ASN A 47 -36.78 10.67 -16.34
C ASN A 47 -35.52 9.83 -16.59
N ASP A 48 -35.63 8.54 -16.32
CA ASP A 48 -34.49 7.61 -16.41
C ASP A 48 -34.25 7.08 -17.84
N PHE A 49 -35.14 7.40 -18.78
CA PHE A 49 -35.04 7.01 -20.19
C PHE A 49 -35.46 8.14 -21.14
N PRO A 50 -34.70 9.24 -21.17
CA PRO A 50 -35.00 10.37 -22.04
C PRO A 50 -34.82 10.05 -23.52
N ASP A 51 -35.60 10.72 -24.36
CA ASP A 51 -35.47 10.63 -25.82
C ASP A 51 -34.15 11.28 -26.28
N LEU A 52 -33.26 10.45 -26.83
CA LEU A 52 -31.97 10.87 -27.37
C LEU A 52 -32.10 11.90 -28.49
N MET A 53 -33.21 11.90 -29.25
CA MET A 53 -33.43 12.88 -30.32
C MET A 53 -33.69 14.28 -29.75
N MET A 54 -34.32 14.38 -28.56
CA MET A 54 -34.43 15.67 -27.87
C MET A 54 -33.05 16.13 -27.39
N ILE A 55 -32.27 15.22 -26.81
CA ILE A 55 -30.92 15.53 -26.32
C ILE A 55 -30.00 15.96 -27.46
N SER A 56 -30.06 15.29 -28.62
CA SER A 56 -29.29 15.65 -29.82
C SER A 56 -29.57 17.09 -30.26
N LYS A 57 -30.83 17.52 -30.25
CA LYS A 57 -31.20 18.91 -30.56
C LYS A 57 -30.69 19.89 -29.51
N GLU A 58 -30.71 19.53 -28.23
CA GLU A 58 -30.20 20.38 -27.15
C GLU A 58 -28.68 20.54 -27.16
N ILE A 59 -27.95 19.46 -27.49
CA ILE A 59 -26.49 19.47 -27.61
C ILE A 59 -26.06 20.11 -28.95
N GLY A 60 -26.91 20.04 -29.98
CA GLY A 60 -26.61 20.57 -31.32
C GLY A 60 -25.82 19.61 -32.20
N VAL A 61 -26.07 18.31 -32.05
CA VAL A 61 -25.36 17.21 -32.75
C VAL A 61 -26.34 16.41 -33.60
N SER A 62 -25.85 15.70 -34.61
CA SER A 62 -26.70 14.88 -35.47
C SER A 62 -27.24 13.64 -34.74
N SER A 63 -28.27 13.02 -35.33
CA SER A 63 -28.80 11.75 -34.82
C SER A 63 -27.74 10.64 -34.83
N GLU A 64 -26.91 10.57 -35.88
CA GLU A 64 -25.84 9.56 -35.96
C GLU A 64 -24.78 9.77 -34.87
N GLU A 65 -24.41 11.02 -34.63
CA GLU A 65 -23.44 11.38 -33.59
C GLU A 65 -23.93 11.04 -32.19
N ILE A 66 -25.20 11.32 -31.86
CA ILE A 66 -25.73 11.04 -30.51
C ILE A 66 -25.80 9.53 -30.23
N PHE A 67 -26.14 8.73 -31.23
CA PHE A 67 -26.12 7.27 -31.09
C PHE A 67 -24.69 6.75 -30.96
N SER A 68 -23.75 7.26 -31.75
CA SER A 68 -22.33 6.90 -31.63
C SER A 68 -21.76 7.25 -30.24
N MET A 69 -22.11 8.41 -29.70
CA MET A 69 -21.74 8.80 -28.33
C MET A 69 -22.33 7.84 -27.29
N LEU A 70 -23.60 7.47 -27.41
CA LEU A 70 -24.24 6.52 -26.49
C LEU A 70 -23.59 5.13 -26.57
N GLU A 71 -23.33 4.62 -27.78
CA GLU A 71 -22.61 3.36 -27.99
C GLU A 71 -21.20 3.41 -27.39
N GLY A 72 -20.52 4.54 -27.52
CA GLY A 72 -19.24 4.81 -26.86
C GLY A 72 -19.35 4.68 -25.34
N LEU A 73 -20.34 5.33 -24.73
CA LEU A 73 -20.58 5.25 -23.29
C LEU A 73 -20.95 3.83 -22.81
N LEU A 74 -21.73 3.09 -23.59
CA LEU A 74 -22.11 1.70 -23.29
C LEU A 74 -20.89 0.76 -23.39
N SER A 75 -20.13 0.84 -24.47
CA SER A 75 -18.94 0.00 -24.70
C SER A 75 -17.84 0.26 -23.66
N LYS A 76 -17.68 1.51 -23.23
CA LYS A 76 -16.76 1.92 -22.14
C LYS A 76 -17.26 1.54 -20.75
N LYS A 77 -18.47 0.96 -20.65
CA LYS A 77 -19.15 0.63 -19.40
C LYS A 77 -19.29 1.84 -18.48
N ILE A 78 -19.62 2.99 -19.04
CA ILE A 78 -19.88 4.22 -18.28
C ILE A 78 -21.38 4.36 -18.03
N VAL A 79 -22.16 3.96 -19.03
CA VAL A 79 -23.61 3.81 -18.96
C VAL A 79 -23.96 2.36 -19.20
N LYS A 80 -25.05 1.88 -18.59
CA LYS A 80 -25.62 0.56 -18.87
C LYS A 80 -27.10 0.69 -19.16
N LEU A 81 -27.57 0.01 -20.20
CA LEU A 81 -29.00 -0.13 -20.45
C LEU A 81 -29.56 -1.26 -19.59
N THR A 82 -30.59 -0.97 -18.80
CA THR A 82 -31.28 -1.98 -17.97
C THR A 82 -32.78 -1.93 -18.22
N THR A 83 -33.42 -3.09 -18.22
CA THR A 83 -34.88 -3.20 -18.37
C THR A 83 -35.48 -3.55 -17.01
N HIS A 84 -36.42 -2.75 -16.53
CA HIS A 84 -37.15 -3.00 -15.29
C HIS A 84 -38.60 -3.36 -15.58
N THR A 85 -39.09 -4.39 -14.92
CA THR A 85 -40.50 -4.75 -14.91
C THR A 85 -41.15 -4.14 -13.67
N ASN A 86 -42.09 -3.23 -13.87
CA ASN A 86 -42.86 -2.64 -12.78
C ASN A 86 -43.83 -3.69 -12.20
N GLU A 87 -44.38 -3.42 -11.00
CA GLU A 87 -45.35 -4.30 -10.31
C GLU A 87 -46.59 -4.64 -11.14
N GLN A 88 -46.88 -3.85 -12.19
CA GLN A 88 -47.97 -4.07 -13.15
C GLN A 88 -47.58 -4.93 -14.38
N GLY A 89 -46.37 -5.50 -14.39
CA GLY A 89 -45.88 -6.35 -15.49
C GLY A 89 -45.43 -5.59 -16.75
N GLN A 90 -45.40 -4.25 -16.72
CA GLN A 90 -44.88 -3.44 -17.82
C GLN A 90 -43.36 -3.36 -17.75
N THR A 91 -42.70 -3.66 -18.87
CA THR A 91 -41.25 -3.55 -19.05
C THR A 91 -40.88 -2.17 -19.59
N GLY A 92 -39.98 -1.47 -18.90
CA GLY A 92 -39.41 -0.20 -19.35
C GLY A 92 -37.90 -0.24 -19.30
N ASP A 93 -37.26 0.31 -20.33
CA ASP A 93 -35.81 0.50 -20.36
C ASP A 93 -35.40 1.75 -19.57
N ARG A 94 -34.19 1.75 -19.01
CA ARG A 94 -33.58 2.90 -18.34
C ARG A 94 -32.06 2.91 -18.50
N TYR A 95 -31.47 4.10 -18.46
CA TYR A 95 -30.02 4.27 -18.41
C TYR A 95 -29.53 4.26 -16.96
N ASP A 96 -28.71 3.27 -16.63
CA ASP A 96 -28.00 3.18 -15.37
C ASP A 96 -26.64 3.89 -15.50
N LEU A 97 -26.53 5.02 -14.79
CA LEU A 97 -25.33 5.88 -14.77
C LEU A 97 -24.38 5.54 -13.61
N THR A 98 -24.69 4.52 -12.79
CA THR A 98 -23.86 4.15 -11.63
C THR A 98 -22.59 3.38 -12.01
N MET A 99 -22.57 2.77 -13.20
CA MET A 99 -21.46 1.96 -13.70
C MET A 99 -20.13 2.74 -13.78
N ILE A 100 -20.18 4.06 -13.97
CA ILE A 100 -19.00 4.93 -13.97
C ILE A 100 -18.20 4.84 -12.66
N TYR A 101 -18.85 4.58 -11.52
CA TYR A 101 -18.16 4.48 -10.23
C TYR A 101 -17.32 3.22 -10.13
N GLU A 102 -17.77 2.11 -10.71
CA GLU A 102 -16.95 0.89 -10.80
C GLU A 102 -15.70 1.12 -11.65
N ARG A 103 -15.81 1.94 -12.71
CA ARG A 103 -14.68 2.32 -13.55
C ARG A 103 -13.70 3.22 -12.81
N LEU A 104 -14.20 4.16 -12.01
CA LEU A 104 -13.36 4.99 -11.14
C LEU A 104 -12.62 4.14 -10.10
N ASP A 105 -13.27 3.15 -9.50
CA ASP A 105 -12.63 2.23 -8.56
C ASP A 105 -11.50 1.43 -9.22
N GLN A 106 -11.71 0.96 -10.46
CA GLN A 106 -10.66 0.27 -11.21
C GLN A 106 -9.46 1.19 -11.47
N LEU A 107 -9.69 2.45 -11.84
CA LEU A 107 -8.62 3.44 -12.03
C LEU A 107 -7.86 3.72 -10.73
N ASN A 108 -8.57 3.89 -9.61
CA ASN A 108 -7.94 4.15 -8.32
C ASN A 108 -7.12 2.95 -7.82
N LYS A 109 -7.60 1.72 -8.02
CA LYS A 109 -6.84 0.50 -7.69
C LYS A 109 -5.55 0.41 -8.50
N ALA A 110 -5.61 0.67 -9.81
CA ALA A 110 -4.42 0.68 -10.65
C ALA A 110 -3.41 1.74 -10.20
N LYS A 111 -3.88 2.93 -9.82
CA LYS A 111 -3.04 4.00 -9.30
C LYS A 111 -2.36 3.62 -7.98
N HIS A 112 -3.10 3.03 -7.04
CA HIS A 112 -2.53 2.58 -5.77
C HIS A 112 -1.50 1.46 -5.92
N VAL A 113 -1.69 0.54 -6.87
CA VAL A 113 -0.69 -0.50 -7.16
C VAL A 113 0.59 0.13 -7.71
N GLU A 114 0.48 1.12 -8.59
CA GLU A 114 1.64 1.80 -9.15
C GLU A 114 2.38 2.64 -8.10
N GLU A 115 1.65 3.41 -7.28
CA GLU A 115 2.22 4.17 -6.16
C GLU A 115 2.90 3.25 -5.13
N SER A 116 2.30 2.09 -4.82
CA SER A 116 2.89 1.11 -3.91
C SER A 116 4.19 0.55 -4.47
N ARG A 117 4.22 0.15 -5.75
CA ARG A 117 5.42 -0.35 -6.43
C ARG A 117 6.55 0.68 -6.46
N GLN A 118 6.23 1.94 -6.76
CA GLN A 118 7.21 3.02 -6.74
C GLN A 118 7.76 3.24 -5.34
N SER A 119 6.90 3.22 -4.31
CA SER A 119 7.34 3.34 -2.92
C SER A 119 8.24 2.19 -2.47
N GLU A 120 7.96 0.97 -2.91
CA GLU A 120 8.80 -0.22 -2.64
C GLU A 120 10.15 -0.10 -3.35
N GLN A 121 10.17 0.31 -4.61
CA GLN A 121 11.43 0.54 -5.34
C GLN A 121 12.30 1.60 -4.66
N ILE A 122 11.72 2.69 -4.18
CA ILE A 122 12.45 3.73 -3.43
C ILE A 122 13.06 3.15 -2.16
N LYS A 123 12.30 2.37 -1.37
CA LYS A 123 12.81 1.72 -0.16
C LYS A 123 13.98 0.76 -0.45
N ILE A 124 13.91 0.03 -1.55
CA ILE A 124 14.97 -0.89 -1.97
C ILE A 124 16.22 -0.11 -2.42
N GLN A 125 16.04 1.00 -3.12
CA GLN A 125 17.17 1.88 -3.49
C GLN A 125 17.84 2.48 -2.24
N GLU A 126 17.06 2.97 -1.28
CA GLU A 126 17.57 3.47 0.00
C GLU A 126 18.32 2.38 0.79
N LEU A 127 17.82 1.14 0.74
CA LEU A 127 18.48 -0.03 1.32
C LEU A 127 19.87 -0.21 0.71
N TYR A 128 19.99 -0.29 -0.62
CA TYR A 128 21.28 -0.47 -1.29
C TYR A 128 22.26 0.66 -0.98
N GLN A 129 21.80 1.93 -1.03
CA GLN A 129 22.64 3.08 -0.70
C GLN A 129 23.15 3.02 0.75
N THR A 130 22.33 2.52 1.68
CA THR A 130 22.72 2.34 3.08
C THR A 130 23.83 1.29 3.20
N PHE A 131 23.70 0.16 2.50
CA PHE A 131 24.74 -0.86 2.46
C PHE A 131 26.06 -0.33 1.89
N GLU A 132 26.01 0.38 0.76
CA GLU A 132 27.21 0.96 0.13
C GLU A 132 27.91 1.97 1.04
N LYS A 133 27.15 2.79 1.76
CA LYS A 133 27.66 3.76 2.72
C LYS A 133 28.36 3.09 3.89
N GLU A 134 27.73 2.08 4.50
CA GLU A 134 28.31 1.36 5.64
C GLU A 134 29.52 0.50 5.24
N PHE A 135 29.54 -0.05 4.01
CA PHE A 135 30.67 -0.83 3.51
C PHE A 135 31.80 0.06 2.94
N GLY A 136 31.52 1.33 2.67
CA GLY A 136 32.48 2.29 2.11
C GLY A 136 32.85 2.01 0.65
N ARG A 137 32.04 1.22 -0.07
CA ARG A 137 32.26 0.84 -1.47
C ARG A 137 30.93 0.49 -2.15
N PRO A 138 30.85 0.57 -3.49
CA PRO A 138 29.69 0.05 -4.21
C PRO A 138 29.53 -1.46 -4.01
N LEU A 139 28.28 -1.91 -4.06
CA LEU A 139 27.95 -3.34 -3.98
C LEU A 139 28.27 -4.04 -5.28
N SER A 140 28.80 -5.26 -5.18
CA SER A 140 28.96 -6.17 -6.30
C SER A 140 27.60 -6.66 -6.81
N PRO A 141 27.47 -7.04 -8.09
CA PRO A 141 26.24 -7.67 -8.61
C PRO A 141 25.75 -8.85 -7.77
N PHE A 142 26.68 -9.67 -7.25
CA PHE A 142 26.35 -10.80 -6.39
C PHE A 142 25.81 -10.38 -5.02
N GLU A 143 26.30 -9.24 -4.50
CA GLU A 143 25.84 -8.68 -3.24
C GLU A 143 24.43 -8.09 -3.38
N LEU A 144 24.15 -7.42 -4.50
CA LEU A 144 22.80 -6.93 -4.84
C LEU A 144 21.80 -8.09 -4.99
N GLU A 145 22.20 -9.18 -5.65
CA GLU A 145 21.39 -10.39 -5.79
C GLU A 145 21.10 -11.02 -4.42
N THR A 146 22.11 -11.14 -3.55
CA THR A 146 21.92 -11.66 -2.19
C THR A 146 20.91 -10.82 -1.39
N ILE A 147 21.02 -9.50 -1.45
CA ILE A 147 20.06 -8.61 -0.77
C ILE A 147 18.67 -8.73 -1.42
N SER A 148 18.59 -8.92 -2.73
CA SER A 148 17.31 -9.17 -3.41
C SER A 148 16.65 -10.46 -2.91
N ILE A 149 17.40 -11.55 -2.76
CA ILE A 149 16.90 -12.84 -2.25
C ILE A 149 16.26 -12.67 -0.87
N TRP A 150 16.90 -11.91 0.04
CA TRP A 150 16.33 -11.60 1.35
C TRP A 150 14.97 -10.92 1.28
N LEU A 151 14.76 -10.06 0.28
CA LEU A 151 13.51 -9.32 0.12
C LEU A 151 12.43 -10.14 -0.59
N THR A 152 12.81 -10.95 -1.58
CA THR A 152 11.85 -11.64 -2.46
C THR A 152 11.56 -13.08 -2.04
N GLU A 153 12.58 -13.86 -1.70
CA GLU A 153 12.42 -15.27 -1.33
C GLU A 153 12.15 -15.41 0.16
N ASP A 154 12.98 -14.78 0.99
CA ASP A 154 12.84 -14.85 2.45
C ASP A 154 11.79 -13.87 3.00
N ASN A 155 11.27 -12.97 2.15
CA ASN A 155 10.23 -11.99 2.48
C ASN A 155 10.55 -11.12 3.70
N TYR A 156 11.84 -10.80 3.92
CA TYR A 156 12.24 -9.87 4.96
C TYR A 156 11.84 -8.44 4.60
N GLN A 157 11.33 -7.72 5.59
CA GLN A 157 11.04 -6.29 5.44
C GLN A 157 12.36 -5.51 5.29
N PRO A 158 12.47 -4.52 4.37
CA PRO A 158 13.69 -3.73 4.18
C PRO A 158 14.24 -3.14 5.49
N GLU A 159 13.35 -2.69 6.37
CA GLU A 159 13.72 -2.15 7.68
C GLU A 159 14.44 -3.17 8.56
N LEU A 160 14.03 -4.45 8.52
CA LEU A 160 14.66 -5.52 9.27
C LEU A 160 16.07 -5.81 8.75
N VAL A 161 16.25 -5.78 7.42
CA VAL A 161 17.56 -5.94 6.78
C VAL A 161 18.51 -4.80 7.17
N ILE A 162 18.03 -3.55 7.23
CA ILE A 162 18.82 -2.41 7.73
C ILE A 162 19.23 -2.61 9.19
N LEU A 163 18.35 -3.14 10.05
CA LEU A 163 18.70 -3.42 11.44
C LEU A 163 19.77 -4.51 11.55
N ALA A 164 19.70 -5.55 10.72
CA ALA A 164 20.70 -6.60 10.69
C ALA A 164 22.05 -6.07 10.21
N LEU A 165 22.06 -5.19 9.21
CA LEU A 165 23.26 -4.45 8.78
C LEU A 165 23.85 -3.65 9.93
N ARG A 166 23.05 -2.86 10.65
CA ARG A 166 23.54 -2.08 11.81
C ARG A 166 24.13 -2.95 12.90
N GLU A 167 23.51 -4.08 13.21
CA GLU A 167 24.05 -5.05 14.17
C GLU A 167 25.41 -5.60 13.70
N ALA A 168 25.55 -5.89 12.40
CA ALA A 168 26.80 -6.35 11.82
C ALA A 168 27.92 -5.28 11.92
N VAL A 169 27.60 -4.03 11.59
CA VAL A 169 28.52 -2.89 11.72
C VAL A 169 28.93 -2.65 13.17
N LEU A 170 28.00 -2.74 14.12
CA LEU A 170 28.30 -2.62 15.55
C LEU A 170 29.26 -3.70 16.05
N ASN A 171 29.16 -4.91 15.49
CA ASN A 171 30.08 -6.01 15.74
C ASN A 171 31.37 -5.92 14.89
N GLN A 172 31.55 -4.84 14.13
CA GLN A 172 32.68 -4.60 13.21
C GLN A 172 32.83 -5.67 12.10
N VAL A 173 31.74 -6.33 11.73
CA VAL A 173 31.72 -7.36 10.69
C VAL A 173 30.96 -6.87 9.46
N TYR A 174 31.69 -6.57 8.38
CA TYR A 174 31.14 -6.10 7.10
C TYR A 174 31.01 -7.27 6.12
N SER A 175 30.12 -8.22 6.42
CA SER A 175 29.92 -9.41 5.59
C SER A 175 28.44 -9.75 5.45
N LEU A 176 27.96 -9.89 4.21
CA LEU A 176 26.58 -10.34 3.96
C LEU A 176 26.29 -11.70 4.57
N LYS A 177 27.27 -12.62 4.62
CA LYS A 177 27.12 -13.93 5.29
C LYS A 177 26.88 -13.80 6.79
N TYR A 178 27.39 -12.74 7.42
CA TYR A 178 27.15 -12.49 8.83
C TYR A 178 25.77 -11.89 9.06
N ILE A 179 25.36 -10.95 8.19
CA ILE A 179 24.02 -10.35 8.19
C ILE A 179 22.96 -11.44 7.98
N ASP A 180 23.20 -12.38 7.05
CA ASP A 180 22.35 -13.54 6.80
C ASP A 180 22.11 -14.39 8.07
N ARG A 181 23.19 -14.66 8.83
CA ARG A 181 23.08 -15.38 10.12
C ARG A 181 22.29 -14.61 11.17
N ILE A 182 22.38 -13.27 11.17
CA ILE A 182 21.58 -12.43 12.06
C ILE A 182 20.10 -12.55 11.68
N LEU A 183 19.77 -12.42 10.40
CA LEU A 183 18.41 -12.56 9.87
C LEU A 183 17.80 -13.92 10.20
N LEU A 184 18.53 -15.02 9.91
CA LEU A 184 18.11 -16.38 10.24
C LEU A 184 17.88 -16.60 11.75
N ASN A 185 18.68 -15.96 12.60
CA ASN A 185 18.49 -16.03 14.05
C ASN A 185 17.21 -15.31 14.48
N TRP A 186 16.95 -14.13 13.92
CA TRP A 186 15.72 -13.39 14.17
C TRP A 186 14.48 -14.12 13.64
N GLU A 187 14.58 -14.73 12.47
CA GLU A 187 13.51 -15.57 11.90
C GLU A 187 13.17 -16.75 12.82
N ARG A 188 14.18 -17.49 13.32
CA ARG A 188 13.98 -18.59 14.28
C ARG A 188 13.32 -18.14 15.59
N LYS A 189 13.56 -16.89 16.00
CA LYS A 189 12.92 -16.27 17.17
C LYS A 189 11.57 -15.62 16.86
N ASN A 190 11.10 -15.72 15.61
CA ASN A 190 9.89 -15.09 15.10
C ASN A 190 9.87 -13.56 15.30
N ILE A 191 11.05 -12.92 15.23
CA ILE A 191 11.23 -11.48 15.35
C ILE A 191 11.02 -10.86 13.98
N LYS A 192 9.98 -10.03 13.85
CA LYS A 192 9.59 -9.40 12.58
C LYS A 192 9.54 -7.88 12.64
N THR A 193 9.52 -7.29 13.83
CA THR A 193 9.40 -5.84 14.01
C THR A 193 10.63 -5.23 14.67
N LYS A 194 10.87 -3.94 14.38
CA LYS A 194 11.95 -3.15 14.99
C LYS A 194 11.91 -3.17 16.52
N GLU A 195 10.71 -3.16 17.09
CA GLU A 195 10.51 -3.20 18.54
C GLU A 195 10.96 -4.53 19.14
N GLN A 196 10.66 -5.64 18.47
CA GLN A 196 11.09 -6.98 18.91
C GLN A 196 12.61 -7.15 18.81
N VAL A 197 13.24 -6.60 17.76
CA VAL A 197 14.71 -6.54 17.64
C VAL A 197 15.33 -5.81 18.84
N ALA A 198 14.79 -4.63 19.18
CA ALA A 198 15.28 -3.84 20.31
C ALA A 198 15.11 -4.57 21.65
N GLN A 199 14.01 -5.32 21.83
CA GLN A 199 13.79 -6.15 23.02
C GLN A 199 14.78 -7.33 23.09
N ASP A 200 15.06 -8.00 21.98
CA ASP A 200 16.04 -9.10 21.94
C ASP A 200 17.46 -8.60 22.26
N GLN A 201 17.84 -7.44 21.71
CA GLN A 201 19.12 -6.79 22.02
C GLN A 201 19.26 -6.47 23.51
N LYS A 202 18.21 -5.92 24.15
CA LYS A 202 18.20 -5.64 25.60
C LYS A 202 18.33 -6.93 26.42
N LYS A 203 17.59 -7.98 26.08
CA LYS A 203 17.65 -9.28 26.77
C LYS A 203 19.05 -9.90 26.68
N ARG A 204 19.69 -9.82 25.50
CA ARG A 204 21.06 -10.31 25.31
C ARG A 204 22.06 -9.60 26.21
N LYS A 205 22.03 -8.26 26.23
CA LYS A 205 22.92 -7.45 27.06
C LYS A 205 22.79 -7.81 28.54
N ASN A 206 21.56 -7.91 29.05
CA ASN A 206 21.31 -8.28 30.45
C ASN A 206 21.86 -9.68 30.79
N SER A 207 21.65 -10.66 29.91
CA SER A 207 22.13 -12.03 30.13
C SER A 207 23.66 -12.17 30.07
N LEU A 208 24.33 -11.32 29.29
CA LEU A 208 25.80 -11.27 29.22
C LEU A 208 26.36 -10.68 30.52
N SER A 209 25.80 -9.57 31.00
CA SER A 209 26.21 -8.99 32.28
C SER A 209 25.99 -9.94 33.47
N GLU A 210 24.90 -10.70 33.48
CA GLU A 210 24.64 -11.69 34.55
C GLU A 210 25.66 -12.85 34.53
N LYS A 211 26.07 -13.32 33.34
CA LYS A 211 27.09 -14.37 33.20
C LYS A 211 28.50 -13.88 33.53
N GLU A 212 28.83 -12.63 33.21
CA GLU A 212 30.11 -12.01 33.59
C GLU A 212 30.22 -11.84 35.12
N ILE A 213 29.13 -11.44 35.78
CA ILE A 213 29.07 -11.33 37.25
C ILE A 213 29.19 -12.72 37.91
N ALA A 214 28.50 -13.74 37.39
CA ALA A 214 28.55 -15.10 37.94
C ALA A 214 29.93 -15.76 37.75
N SER A 215 30.60 -15.53 36.60
CA SER A 215 31.95 -16.06 36.36
C SER A 215 33.05 -15.33 37.13
N ALA A 216 32.86 -14.04 37.44
CA ALA A 216 33.76 -13.30 38.34
C ALA A 216 33.61 -13.74 39.81
N GLN A 217 32.39 -14.09 40.25
CA GLN A 217 32.15 -14.63 41.59
C GLN A 217 32.72 -16.04 41.76
N ALA A 218 32.57 -16.92 40.77
CA ALA A 218 33.13 -18.28 40.81
C ALA A 218 34.68 -18.31 40.86
N LYS A 219 35.35 -17.39 40.16
CA LYS A 219 36.82 -17.25 40.23
C LYS A 219 37.31 -16.74 41.58
N HIS A 220 36.49 -15.99 42.32
CA HIS A 220 36.86 -15.45 43.63
C HIS A 220 36.77 -16.49 44.76
N GLU A 221 35.99 -17.55 44.59
CA GLU A 221 35.88 -18.67 45.54
C GLU A 221 37.00 -19.72 45.37
N GLU A 222 37.58 -19.88 44.17
CA GLU A 222 38.66 -20.86 43.91
C GLU A 222 40.05 -20.41 44.42
N ASP A 223 40.28 -19.12 44.68
CA ASP A 223 41.60 -18.55 45.03
C ASP A 223 41.89 -18.43 46.55
N LEU A 224 41.02 -18.97 47.42
CA LEU A 224 41.24 -18.96 48.87
C LEU A 224 42.08 -20.19 49.31
N PRO A 225 43.27 -20.02 49.93
CA PRO A 225 44.06 -21.17 50.38
C PRO A 225 43.33 -21.93 51.48
N THR A 226 43.24 -23.25 51.31
CA THR A 226 42.57 -24.15 52.26
C THR A 226 43.41 -24.26 53.54
N VAL A 227 42.96 -23.62 54.62
CA VAL A 227 43.58 -23.76 55.94
C VAL A 227 43.06 -25.07 56.56
N PRO A 228 43.91 -26.09 56.81
CA PRO A 228 43.45 -27.28 57.50
C PRO A 228 43.10 -26.92 58.94
N LEU A 229 41.87 -27.23 59.36
CA LEU A 229 41.42 -27.07 60.73
C LEU A 229 42.08 -28.14 61.60
N PHE A 230 43.22 -27.79 62.21
CA PHE A 230 43.80 -28.57 63.29
C PHE A 230 43.01 -28.28 64.57
N ASN A 231 42.19 -29.23 65.01
CA ASN A 231 41.37 -29.08 66.20
C ASN A 231 42.22 -29.40 67.44
N TRP A 232 42.72 -28.38 68.12
CA TRP A 232 43.67 -28.54 69.24
C TRP A 232 43.02 -28.94 70.59
N ALA A 233 41.71 -29.20 70.62
CA ALA A 233 40.92 -29.32 71.85
C ALA A 233 40.67 -30.76 72.33
N GLU A 234 41.60 -31.70 72.10
CA GLU A 234 41.59 -33.02 72.73
C GLU A 234 42.98 -33.35 73.27
N ASP A 235 43.36 -32.69 74.36
CA ASP A 235 44.28 -33.30 75.33
C ASP A 235 44.10 -32.64 76.69
N LYS A 236 43.32 -33.30 77.55
CA LYS A 236 43.32 -33.13 79.01
C LYS A 236 42.87 -34.40 79.69
#